data_AF-A0A0F7NA67-F1
#
_entry.id   AF-A0A0F7NA67-F1
#
_cell.length_a   1.000
_cell.length_b   1.000
_cell.length_c   1.000
_cell.angle_alpha   90.00
_cell.angle_beta   90.00
_cell.angle_gamma   90.00
#
_symmetry.space_group_name_H-M   'P 1'
#
loop_
_entity.id
_entity.type
_entity.pdbx_description
1 polymer ?
#
loop_
_entity_poly.entity_id
_entity_poly.type
_entity_poly.pdbx_seq_one_letter_code
_entity_poly.pdbx_strand_id
1 'polypeptide(L)'
;MGWIRDRLFGGRAGRGRGGTAPPRGDGDGGGSGGGGAGRGGDDLVCDCCNAAVARADAYYLPTRTVMISEAHWADCFATNKAVWEMFLPEDRLPSVFDDFLRQHVSSNTPWAVCERCSEFFIFDRAAARADALNDHISDDNGAVDPAGCVLFAALGWERVHGSWPESVKKPEVADVCDFCEKKMYVGEMWGFAAEETLARYEANGFTDHDRPVRVARTNEEGKTGWVECQVCLARNLNRGQRADYRPEGRDWRDSPGTP
;
A
#
# COMPACT_ATOMS: atom_id res chain seq x y z
N MET A 1 -17.31 7.30 0.90
CA MET A 1 -15.90 7.50 1.31
C MET A 1 -15.23 8.64 0.52
N GLY A 2 -15.80 9.85 0.52
CA GLY A 2 -15.19 11.01 -0.19
C GLY A 2 -13.95 11.54 0.51
N TRP A 3 -13.95 11.56 1.85
CA TRP A 3 -12.87 12.15 2.64
C TRP A 3 -11.50 11.43 2.49
N ILE A 4 -11.49 10.10 2.32
CA ILE A 4 -10.27 9.31 2.08
C ILE A 4 -9.73 9.61 0.67
N ARG A 5 -10.62 9.76 -0.33
CA ARG A 5 -10.19 10.07 -1.70
C ARG A 5 -9.58 11.46 -1.80
N ASP A 6 -10.21 12.45 -1.16
CA ASP A 6 -9.72 13.83 -1.17
C ASP A 6 -8.42 13.99 -0.37
N ARG A 7 -8.24 13.21 0.70
CA ARG A 7 -7.01 13.22 1.52
C ARG A 7 -5.85 12.44 0.90
N LEU A 8 -6.12 11.38 0.14
CA LEU A 8 -5.08 10.53 -0.47
C LEU A 8 -4.75 10.89 -1.93
N PHE A 9 -5.71 11.43 -2.69
CA PHE A 9 -5.60 11.66 -4.14
C PHE A 9 -5.96 13.10 -4.58
N GLY A 10 -6.34 14.00 -3.67
CA GLY A 10 -6.78 15.37 -3.96
C GLY A 10 -5.68 16.38 -4.30
N GLY A 11 -4.67 15.99 -5.09
CA GLY A 11 -3.52 16.83 -5.42
C GLY A 11 -3.48 17.32 -6.88
N ARG A 12 -3.93 18.56 -7.12
CA ARG A 12 -3.49 19.45 -8.22
C ARG A 12 -3.83 19.06 -9.68
N ALA A 13 -5.09 19.22 -10.06
CA ALA A 13 -5.41 19.59 -11.45
C ALA A 13 -5.12 21.08 -11.66
N GLY A 14 -4.07 21.43 -12.40
CA GLY A 14 -3.85 22.82 -12.80
C GLY A 14 -2.42 23.19 -13.20
N ARG A 15 -2.03 22.86 -14.43
CA ARG A 15 -1.45 23.79 -15.41
C ARG A 15 -1.24 23.10 -16.75
N GLY A 16 -2.01 23.54 -17.74
CA GLY A 16 -1.90 23.07 -19.11
C GLY A 16 -0.70 23.66 -19.86
N ARG A 17 -0.29 22.86 -20.85
CA ARG A 17 0.24 23.18 -22.18
C ARG A 17 1.55 23.97 -22.32
N GLY A 18 2.52 23.30 -22.95
CA GLY A 18 3.36 23.89 -23.99
C GLY A 18 4.65 23.11 -24.25
N GLY A 19 4.78 22.45 -25.42
CA GLY A 19 6.10 22.18 -26.02
C GLY A 19 6.38 20.76 -26.52
N THR A 20 5.90 20.46 -27.74
CA THR A 20 6.56 19.74 -28.85
C THR A 20 7.65 18.70 -28.57
N ALA A 21 7.37 17.46 -29.01
CA ALA A 21 8.34 16.38 -29.25
C ALA A 21 9.24 16.61 -30.48
N PRO A 22 10.39 15.91 -30.55
CA PRO A 22 10.94 15.41 -31.82
C PRO A 22 11.26 13.89 -31.80
N PRO A 23 11.58 13.27 -32.95
CA PRO A 23 11.17 11.91 -33.30
C PRO A 23 12.21 10.80 -33.03
N ARG A 24 11.70 9.57 -33.20
CA ARG A 24 12.36 8.26 -33.21
C ARG A 24 13.58 8.20 -34.13
N GLY A 25 14.60 7.47 -33.69
CA GLY A 25 15.69 6.96 -34.52
C GLY A 25 15.71 5.43 -34.47
N ASP A 26 15.60 4.83 -35.65
CA ASP A 26 15.67 3.40 -35.91
C ASP A 26 17.07 2.84 -35.64
N GLY A 27 17.14 1.59 -35.18
CA GLY A 27 18.38 0.88 -34.94
C GLY A 27 18.16 -0.64 -34.91
N ASP A 28 18.24 -1.23 -36.10
CA ASP A 28 18.26 -2.68 -36.34
C ASP A 28 19.44 -3.38 -35.65
N GLY A 29 19.21 -4.63 -35.22
CA GLY A 29 20.26 -5.65 -35.24
C GLY A 29 20.30 -6.63 -34.06
N GLY A 30 20.00 -7.90 -34.35
CA GLY A 30 20.70 -9.02 -33.70
C GLY A 30 19.86 -9.95 -32.85
N GLY A 31 19.14 -10.87 -33.50
CA GLY A 31 18.55 -12.02 -32.83
C GLY A 31 19.59 -13.08 -32.45
N SER A 32 19.38 -13.71 -31.29
CA SER A 32 19.90 -15.05 -30.99
C SER A 32 18.84 -15.76 -30.15
N GLY A 33 18.21 -16.76 -30.76
CA GLY A 33 17.18 -17.58 -30.14
C GLY A 33 17.75 -18.57 -29.13
N GLY A 34 17.02 -18.74 -28.04
CA GLY A 34 17.11 -19.87 -27.13
C GLY A 34 15.68 -20.32 -26.83
N GLY A 35 15.30 -21.50 -27.33
CA GLY A 35 13.97 -22.05 -27.20
C GLY A 35 13.62 -22.42 -25.75
N GLY A 36 12.46 -21.96 -25.30
CA GLY A 36 11.74 -22.44 -24.13
C GLY A 36 10.26 -22.47 -24.46
N ALA A 37 9.66 -23.65 -24.40
CA ALA A 37 8.30 -23.94 -24.83
C ALA A 37 7.24 -23.09 -24.09
N GLY A 38 6.14 -22.82 -24.79
CA GLY A 38 5.12 -21.83 -24.45
C GLY A 38 4.61 -21.86 -23.01
N ARG A 39 4.67 -20.68 -22.38
CA ARG A 39 3.74 -20.21 -21.36
C ARG A 39 3.29 -18.82 -21.80
N GLY A 40 1.97 -18.59 -21.81
CA GLY A 40 1.36 -17.38 -22.35
C GLY A 40 1.92 -16.11 -21.71
N GLY A 41 1.99 -15.02 -22.48
CA GLY A 41 2.56 -13.72 -22.09
C GLY A 41 1.79 -12.94 -21.01
N ASP A 42 1.06 -13.64 -20.14
CA ASP A 42 0.15 -13.10 -19.12
C ASP A 42 0.53 -13.49 -17.69
N ASP A 43 1.58 -14.28 -17.48
CA ASP A 43 2.03 -14.67 -16.14
C ASP A 43 3.05 -13.65 -15.60
N LEU A 44 2.68 -12.95 -14.52
CA LEU A 44 3.52 -12.05 -13.74
C LEU A 44 4.01 -12.74 -12.44
N VAL A 45 4.91 -12.08 -11.72
CA VAL A 45 5.33 -12.46 -10.37
C VAL A 45 4.93 -11.37 -9.41
N CYS A 46 4.36 -11.73 -8.27
CA CYS A 46 4.03 -10.75 -7.23
C CYS A 46 5.29 -10.23 -6.55
N ASP A 47 5.50 -8.92 -6.56
CA ASP A 47 6.69 -8.27 -5.98
C ASP A 47 6.78 -8.33 -4.45
N CYS A 48 5.72 -8.77 -3.76
CA CYS A 48 5.73 -8.96 -2.31
C CYS A 48 6.08 -10.40 -1.92
N CYS A 49 5.39 -11.39 -2.49
CA CYS A 49 5.51 -12.79 -2.07
C CYS A 49 6.20 -13.71 -3.09
N ASN A 50 6.60 -13.19 -4.25
CA ASN A 50 7.18 -13.93 -5.37
C ASN A 50 6.29 -15.05 -5.95
N ALA A 51 4.98 -15.06 -5.63
CA ALA A 51 4.04 -16.00 -6.21
C ALA A 51 3.73 -15.63 -7.67
N ALA A 52 3.57 -16.63 -8.54
CA ALA A 52 3.05 -16.41 -9.88
C ALA A 52 1.61 -15.88 -9.80
N VAL A 53 1.29 -14.89 -10.62
CA VAL A 53 -0.02 -14.26 -10.69
C VAL A 53 -0.35 -13.94 -12.15
N ALA A 54 -1.54 -14.31 -12.61
CA ALA A 54 -2.01 -13.89 -13.92
C ALA A 54 -2.19 -12.37 -13.93
N ARG A 55 -1.83 -11.69 -15.02
CA ARG A 55 -1.98 -10.24 -15.17
C ARG A 55 -3.40 -9.76 -14.85
N ALA A 56 -4.41 -10.56 -15.22
CA ALA A 56 -5.81 -10.27 -14.93
C ALA A 56 -6.18 -10.26 -13.44
N ASP A 57 -5.37 -10.91 -12.61
CA ASP A 57 -5.52 -11.04 -11.17
C ASP A 57 -4.52 -10.19 -10.36
N ALA A 58 -3.64 -9.47 -11.06
CA ALA A 58 -2.68 -8.57 -10.45
C ALA A 58 -3.27 -7.17 -10.25
N TYR A 59 -2.64 -6.43 -9.34
CA TYR A 59 -2.80 -5.00 -9.14
C TYR A 59 -1.48 -4.32 -9.48
N TYR A 60 -1.50 -3.30 -10.33
CA TYR A 60 -0.34 -2.43 -10.52
C TYR A 60 -0.42 -1.26 -9.56
N LEU A 61 0.56 -1.18 -8.65
CA LEU A 61 0.65 -0.12 -7.66
C LEU A 61 1.86 0.78 -7.94
N PRO A 62 1.74 2.11 -7.77
CA PRO A 62 2.90 2.99 -7.80
C PRO A 62 3.76 2.77 -6.56
N THR A 63 5.08 2.93 -6.70
CA THR A 63 6.05 2.80 -5.60
C THR A 63 5.64 3.61 -4.37
N ARG A 64 5.08 4.81 -4.53
CA ARG A 64 4.58 5.61 -3.41
C ARG A 64 3.56 4.88 -2.54
N THR A 65 2.58 4.20 -3.14
CA THR A 65 1.55 3.44 -2.43
C THR A 65 2.16 2.28 -1.65
N VAL A 66 3.17 1.62 -2.22
CA VAL A 66 3.87 0.51 -1.59
C VAL A 66 4.74 1.00 -0.42
N MET A 67 5.51 2.06 -0.63
CA MET A 67 6.49 2.57 0.35
C MET A 67 5.84 3.22 1.57
N ILE A 68 4.58 3.66 1.49
CA ILE A 68 3.84 4.16 2.66
C ILE A 68 3.12 3.05 3.43
N SER A 69 3.33 1.77 3.15
CA SER A 69 2.68 0.67 3.87
C SER A 69 3.57 0.10 4.98
N GLU A 70 3.15 0.26 6.24
CA GLU A 70 3.79 -0.43 7.38
C GLU A 70 3.81 -1.95 7.18
N ALA A 71 2.71 -2.52 6.69
CA ALA A 71 2.57 -3.98 6.54
C ALA A 71 3.58 -4.54 5.52
N HIS A 72 3.79 -3.83 4.41
CA HIS A 72 4.81 -4.20 3.42
C HIS A 72 6.21 -4.15 4.02
N TRP A 73 6.55 -3.06 4.72
CA TRP A 73 7.87 -2.95 5.36
C TRP A 73 8.10 -4.05 6.40
N ALA A 74 7.11 -4.33 7.25
CA ALA A 74 7.19 -5.41 8.23
C ALA A 74 7.41 -6.78 7.55
N ASP A 75 6.75 -7.05 6.43
CA ASP A 75 6.93 -8.29 5.66
C ASP A 75 8.35 -8.39 5.07
N CYS A 76 8.85 -7.30 4.47
CA CYS A 76 10.19 -7.23 3.93
C CYS A 76 11.27 -7.42 5.02
N PHE A 77 11.14 -6.74 6.16
CA PHE A 77 12.07 -6.90 7.29
C PHE A 77 11.98 -8.31 7.89
N ALA A 78 10.78 -8.86 8.09
CA ALA A 78 10.60 -10.22 8.62
C ALA A 78 11.25 -11.28 7.71
N THR A 79 11.09 -11.14 6.39
CA THR A 79 11.66 -12.06 5.39
C THR A 79 13.18 -12.06 5.42
N ASN A 80 13.81 -10.90 5.66
CA ASN A 80 15.26 -10.77 5.64
C ASN A 80 15.92 -10.90 7.02
N LYS A 81 15.15 -10.84 8.12
CA LYS A 81 15.67 -10.85 9.49
C LYS A 81 16.64 -12.00 9.76
N ALA A 82 16.26 -13.24 9.45
CA ALA A 82 17.11 -14.41 9.70
C ALA A 82 18.40 -14.39 8.88
N VAL A 83 18.37 -13.82 7.67
CA VAL A 83 19.56 -13.66 6.81
C VAL A 83 20.49 -12.61 7.43
N TRP A 84 19.95 -11.47 7.86
CA TRP A 84 20.75 -10.42 8.50
C TRP A 84 21.37 -10.88 9.82
N GLU A 85 20.60 -11.55 10.68
CA GLU A 85 21.09 -12.08 11.95
C GLU A 85 22.18 -13.15 11.77
N MET A 86 22.18 -13.87 10.63
CA MET A 86 23.18 -14.89 10.32
C MET A 86 24.50 -14.28 9.79
N PHE A 87 24.41 -13.23 8.97
CA PHE A 87 25.55 -12.73 8.20
C PHE A 87 26.09 -11.36 8.64
N LEU A 88 25.34 -10.62 9.44
CA LEU A 88 25.71 -9.27 9.86
C LEU A 88 26.00 -9.24 11.36
N PRO A 89 27.13 -8.63 11.78
CA PRO A 89 27.33 -8.32 13.18
C PRO A 89 26.28 -7.30 13.65
N GLU A 90 25.95 -7.34 14.94
CA GLU A 90 24.82 -6.57 15.53
C GLU A 90 24.95 -5.06 15.32
N ASP A 91 26.18 -4.53 15.31
CA ASP A 91 26.49 -3.11 15.07
C ASP A 91 26.22 -2.64 13.63
N ARG A 92 26.01 -3.57 12.69
CA ARG A 92 25.70 -3.26 11.28
C ARG A 92 24.20 -3.20 10.99
N LEU A 93 23.33 -3.69 11.89
CA LEU A 93 21.88 -3.66 11.71
C LEU A 93 21.31 -2.25 11.42
N PRO A 94 21.79 -1.16 12.04
CA PRO A 94 21.33 0.18 11.70
C PRO A 94 21.61 0.57 10.24
N SER A 95 22.77 0.20 9.69
CA SER A 95 23.09 0.49 8.27
C SER A 95 22.20 -0.28 7.29
N VAL A 96 21.71 -1.45 7.70
CA VAL A 96 20.77 -2.25 6.89
C VAL A 96 19.47 -1.51 6.67
N PHE A 97 18.93 -0.85 7.69
CA PHE A 97 17.68 -0.11 7.57
C PHE A 97 17.77 0.95 6.46
N ASP A 98 18.81 1.78 6.48
CA ASP A 98 18.99 2.88 5.53
C ASP A 98 19.25 2.37 4.10
N ASP A 99 20.10 1.35 3.94
CA ASP A 99 20.42 0.76 2.63
C ASP A 99 19.18 0.09 2.02
N PHE A 100 18.43 -0.65 2.85
CA PHE A 100 17.22 -1.35 2.43
C PHE A 100 16.12 -0.37 2.04
N LEU A 101 15.94 0.72 2.80
CA LEU A 101 15.04 1.81 2.45
C LEU A 101 15.38 2.39 1.07
N ARG A 102 16.65 2.76 0.85
CA ARG A 102 17.12 3.36 -0.41
C ARG A 102 16.93 2.43 -1.62
N GLN A 103 17.12 1.13 -1.43
CA GLN A 103 16.91 0.16 -2.50
C GLN A 103 15.44 0.13 -2.96
N HIS A 104 14.50 -0.01 -2.02
CA HIS A 104 13.09 -0.17 -2.34
C HIS A 104 12.43 1.10 -2.90
N VAL A 105 12.81 2.27 -2.40
CA VAL A 105 12.24 3.55 -2.87
C VAL A 105 12.68 3.95 -4.27
N SER A 106 13.72 3.29 -4.81
CA SER A 106 14.28 3.60 -6.13
C SER A 106 13.55 2.92 -7.30
N SER A 107 12.53 2.09 -7.03
CA SER A 107 11.78 1.38 -8.08
C SER A 107 11.05 2.34 -9.01
N ASN A 108 11.33 2.22 -10.31
CA ASN A 108 10.75 3.04 -11.38
C ASN A 108 9.68 2.32 -12.20
N THR A 109 9.34 1.08 -11.84
CA THR A 109 8.32 0.26 -12.50
C THR A 109 7.14 0.04 -11.56
N PRO A 110 5.92 -0.16 -12.09
CA PRO A 110 4.79 -0.50 -11.24
C PRO A 110 5.06 -1.81 -10.49
N TRP A 111 4.51 -1.91 -9.29
CA TRP A 111 4.57 -3.11 -8.48
C TRP A 111 3.38 -4.00 -8.83
N ALA A 112 3.64 -5.22 -9.29
CA ALA A 112 2.66 -6.26 -9.49
C ALA A 112 2.33 -6.93 -8.14
N VAL A 113 1.11 -6.73 -7.67
CA VAL A 113 0.65 -7.22 -6.36
C VAL A 113 -0.50 -8.21 -6.55
N CYS A 114 -0.42 -9.38 -5.91
CA CYS A 114 -1.50 -10.38 -5.94
C CYS A 114 -2.63 -10.03 -4.95
N GLU A 115 -3.78 -10.66 -5.11
CA GLU A 115 -4.95 -10.50 -4.22
C GLU A 115 -4.59 -10.63 -2.73
N ARG A 116 -3.73 -11.59 -2.36
CA ARG A 116 -3.34 -11.79 -0.96
C ARG A 116 -2.49 -10.62 -0.42
N CYS A 117 -1.46 -10.21 -1.15
CA CYS A 117 -0.57 -9.14 -0.72
C CYS A 117 -1.22 -7.75 -0.82
N SER A 118 -2.31 -7.64 -1.58
CA SER A 118 -3.08 -6.40 -1.67
C SER A 118 -3.60 -5.91 -0.30
N GLU A 119 -3.77 -6.80 0.68
CA GLU A 119 -4.19 -6.47 2.05
C GLU A 119 -3.19 -5.55 2.78
N PHE A 120 -1.96 -5.42 2.27
CA PHE A 120 -0.96 -4.52 2.83
C PHE A 120 -1.23 -3.05 2.50
N PHE A 121 -2.05 -2.76 1.49
CA PHE A 121 -2.11 -1.45 0.86
C PHE A 121 -3.53 -0.86 0.90
N ILE A 122 -3.62 0.47 0.90
CA ILE A 122 -4.87 1.21 0.75
C ILE A 122 -4.85 1.89 -0.61
N PHE A 123 -5.69 1.45 -1.54
CA PHE A 123 -5.72 1.94 -2.92
C PHE A 123 -7.06 1.65 -3.60
N ASP A 124 -7.24 2.20 -4.81
CA ASP A 124 -8.37 1.85 -5.67
C ASP A 124 -8.08 0.55 -6.44
N ARG A 125 -8.71 -0.55 -6.00
CA ARG A 125 -8.53 -1.87 -6.59
C ARG A 125 -8.99 -1.96 -8.03
N ALA A 126 -10.07 -1.27 -8.38
CA ALA A 126 -10.62 -1.32 -9.74
C ALA A 126 -9.67 -0.62 -10.71
N ALA A 127 -9.17 0.57 -10.32
CA ALA A 127 -8.16 1.28 -11.10
C ALA A 127 -6.86 0.47 -11.22
N ALA A 128 -6.30 -0.02 -10.11
CA ALA A 128 -5.05 -0.77 -10.13
C ALA A 128 -5.14 -2.11 -10.90
N ARG A 129 -6.31 -2.76 -10.90
CA ARG A 129 -6.56 -3.95 -11.71
C ARG A 129 -6.70 -3.61 -13.18
N ALA A 130 -7.35 -2.49 -13.51
CA ALA A 130 -7.41 -2.00 -14.89
C ALA A 130 -6.02 -1.61 -15.42
N ASP A 131 -5.18 -1.00 -14.58
CA ASP A 131 -3.79 -0.69 -14.91
C ASP A 131 -3.01 -1.97 -15.22
N ALA A 132 -3.10 -2.99 -14.36
CA ALA A 132 -2.48 -4.29 -14.62
C ALA A 132 -2.99 -4.95 -15.90
N LEU A 133 -4.31 -5.04 -16.08
CA LEU A 133 -4.95 -5.66 -17.26
C LEU A 133 -4.52 -5.03 -18.58
N ASN A 134 -4.36 -3.70 -18.61
CA ASN A 134 -3.99 -2.95 -19.81
C ASN A 134 -2.49 -2.71 -19.92
N ASP A 135 -1.68 -3.27 -19.02
CA ASP A 135 -0.24 -3.00 -18.87
C ASP A 135 0.07 -1.49 -18.84
N HIS A 136 -0.82 -0.72 -18.21
CA HIS A 136 -0.76 0.73 -18.11
C HIS A 136 0.03 1.14 -16.87
N ILE A 137 1.03 1.99 -17.07
CA ILE A 137 1.83 2.57 -15.99
C ILE A 137 1.22 3.93 -15.62
N SER A 138 0.66 4.03 -14.42
CA SER A 138 0.12 5.28 -13.88
C SER A 138 1.18 6.38 -13.81
N ASP A 139 0.76 7.64 -14.01
CA ASP A 139 1.61 8.83 -13.91
C ASP A 139 2.23 9.02 -12.52
N ASP A 140 1.62 8.44 -11.47
CA ASP A 140 2.12 8.49 -10.09
C ASP A 140 3.22 7.44 -9.83
N ASN A 141 3.58 6.63 -10.83
CA ASN A 141 4.64 5.63 -10.71
C ASN A 141 6.04 6.26 -10.80
N GLY A 142 6.99 5.70 -10.06
CA GLY A 142 8.38 6.16 -10.08
C GLY A 142 9.03 6.14 -8.70
N ALA A 143 10.34 6.39 -8.68
CA ALA A 143 11.08 6.51 -7.44
C ALA A 143 10.50 7.59 -6.50
N VAL A 144 10.59 7.35 -5.20
CA VAL A 144 10.08 8.26 -4.17
C VAL A 144 11.19 8.76 -3.26
N ASP A 145 10.99 9.95 -2.70
CA ASP A 145 11.89 10.49 -1.68
C ASP A 145 11.81 9.62 -0.40
N PRO A 146 12.93 9.05 0.09
CA PRO A 146 12.98 8.33 1.35
C PRO A 146 12.37 9.09 2.52
N ALA A 147 12.50 10.42 2.57
CA ALA A 147 11.94 11.24 3.64
C ALA A 147 10.41 11.12 3.74
N GLY A 148 9.73 10.86 2.63
CA GLY A 148 8.27 10.68 2.57
C GLY A 148 7.76 9.33 3.07
N CYS A 149 8.65 8.34 3.28
CA CYS A 149 8.27 6.98 3.65
C CYS A 149 9.04 6.39 4.84
N VAL A 150 10.11 7.06 5.31
CA VAL A 150 10.96 6.58 6.42
C VAL A 150 10.19 6.24 7.70
N LEU A 151 9.11 6.97 8.01
CA LEU A 151 8.26 6.66 9.16
C LEU A 151 7.63 5.28 9.03
N PHE A 152 7.07 4.94 7.86
CA PHE A 152 6.40 3.66 7.63
C PHE A 152 7.39 2.50 7.65
N ALA A 153 8.60 2.71 7.13
CA ALA A 153 9.70 1.77 7.28
C ALA A 153 10.06 1.57 8.76
N ALA A 154 10.20 2.65 9.54
CA ALA A 154 10.52 2.55 10.97
C ALA A 154 9.43 1.82 11.78
N LEU A 155 8.16 2.02 11.43
CA LEU A 155 7.03 1.26 12.01
C LEU A 155 7.13 -0.25 11.70
N GLY A 156 7.43 -0.58 10.43
CA GLY A 156 7.65 -1.98 10.03
C GLY A 156 8.84 -2.62 10.75
N TRP A 157 9.93 -1.86 10.93
CA TRP A 157 11.10 -2.28 11.68
C TRP A 157 10.77 -2.56 13.15
N GLU A 158 10.10 -1.62 13.84
CA GLU A 158 9.70 -1.79 15.25
C GLU A 158 8.81 -3.01 15.44
N ARG A 159 7.92 -3.30 14.49
CA ARG A 159 7.07 -4.50 14.53
C ARG A 159 7.85 -5.81 14.48
N VAL A 160 8.99 -5.85 13.79
CA VAL A 160 9.77 -7.07 13.53
C VAL A 160 10.92 -7.25 14.53
N HIS A 161 11.54 -6.14 14.92
CA HIS A 161 12.71 -6.11 15.80
C HIS A 161 12.38 -5.71 17.23
N GLY A 162 11.18 -5.16 17.50
CA GLY A 162 10.76 -4.72 18.83
C GLY A 162 11.43 -3.43 19.30
N SER A 163 12.27 -2.80 18.47
CA SER A 163 13.02 -1.58 18.75
C SER A 163 12.82 -0.57 17.63
N TRP A 164 13.01 0.72 17.92
CA TRP A 164 12.99 1.75 16.88
C TRP A 164 14.36 1.82 16.18
N PRO A 165 14.43 2.02 14.85
CA PRO A 165 15.72 2.12 14.17
C PRO A 165 16.49 3.35 14.64
N GLU A 166 17.79 3.19 14.95
CA GLU A 166 18.62 4.23 15.56
C GLU A 166 18.82 5.46 14.67
N SER A 167 18.83 5.28 13.35
CA SER A 167 19.00 6.36 12.37
C SER A 167 17.77 7.27 12.25
N VAL A 168 16.64 6.92 12.86
CA VAL A 168 15.36 7.63 12.72
C VAL A 168 14.93 8.23 14.06
N LYS A 169 14.63 9.53 14.08
CA LYS A 169 14.01 10.16 15.25
C LYS A 169 12.63 9.55 15.52
N LYS A 170 12.46 8.93 16.69
CA LYS A 170 11.18 8.37 17.12
C LYS A 170 10.16 9.49 17.42
N PRO A 171 8.99 9.50 16.76
CA PRO A 171 7.92 10.44 17.10
C PRO A 171 7.28 10.09 18.45
N GLU A 172 6.48 11.01 18.97
CA GLU A 172 5.64 10.74 20.14
C GLU A 172 4.51 9.76 19.78
N VAL A 173 4.06 8.99 20.77
CA VAL A 173 2.88 8.14 20.63
C VAL A 173 1.65 9.05 20.67
N ALA A 174 0.84 9.02 19.61
CA ALA A 174 -0.37 9.81 19.49
C ALA A 174 -1.59 9.08 20.08
N ASP A 175 -1.70 7.77 19.84
CA ASP A 175 -2.82 6.95 20.30
C ASP A 175 -2.46 5.45 20.25
N VAL A 176 -3.44 4.57 20.49
CA VAL A 176 -3.33 3.12 20.38
C VAL A 176 -4.46 2.59 19.51
N CYS A 177 -4.16 1.64 18.62
CA CYS A 177 -5.14 1.00 17.75
C CYS A 177 -6.14 0.17 18.59
N ASP A 178 -7.43 0.38 18.36
CA ASP A 178 -8.50 -0.33 19.07
C ASP A 178 -8.73 -1.77 18.56
N PHE A 179 -8.08 -2.16 17.45
CA PHE A 179 -8.18 -3.51 16.86
C PHE A 179 -6.99 -4.42 17.19
N CYS A 180 -5.80 -3.85 17.43
CA CYS A 180 -4.60 -4.65 17.66
C CYS A 180 -3.67 -4.13 18.76
N GLU A 181 -4.07 -3.08 19.47
CA GLU A 181 -3.32 -2.45 20.58
C GLU A 181 -1.92 -1.93 20.20
N LYS A 182 -1.59 -1.88 18.91
CA LYS A 182 -0.38 -1.24 18.40
C LYS A 182 -0.39 0.26 18.77
N LYS A 183 0.75 0.74 19.28
CA LYS A 183 1.03 2.18 19.44
C LYS A 183 0.99 2.86 18.07
N MET A 184 0.25 3.95 17.97
CA MET A 184 0.18 4.79 16.77
C MET A 184 0.96 6.07 17.02
N TYR A 185 1.87 6.40 16.12
CA TYR A 185 2.78 7.52 16.27
C TYR A 185 2.28 8.78 15.55
N VAL A 186 2.71 9.95 16.01
CA VAL A 186 2.44 11.21 15.30
C VAL A 186 2.96 11.10 13.85
N GLY A 187 2.09 11.40 12.88
CA GLY A 187 2.39 11.30 11.45
C GLY A 187 2.01 9.97 10.81
N GLU A 188 1.64 8.95 11.59
CA GLU A 188 1.10 7.70 11.07
C GLU A 188 -0.30 7.91 10.45
N MET A 189 -0.59 7.13 9.40
CA MET A 189 -1.94 7.05 8.84
C MET A 189 -2.84 6.21 9.76
N TRP A 190 -4.03 6.70 10.07
CA TRP A 190 -5.02 5.99 10.87
C TRP A 190 -6.43 6.25 10.34
N GLY A 191 -7.37 5.39 10.75
CA GLY A 191 -8.78 5.47 10.39
C GLY A 191 -9.70 5.44 11.60
N PHE A 192 -10.96 5.81 11.38
CA PHE A 192 -12.02 5.67 12.38
C PHE A 192 -13.16 4.83 11.81
N ALA A 193 -13.40 3.69 12.43
CA ALA A 193 -14.50 2.79 12.11
C ALA A 193 -15.69 3.11 13.03
N ALA A 194 -16.70 3.80 12.50
CA ALA A 194 -17.93 4.08 13.25
C ALA A 194 -18.69 2.78 13.57
N GLU A 195 -19.33 2.73 14.74
CA GLU A 195 -20.10 1.56 15.19
C GLU A 195 -21.17 1.14 14.18
N GLU A 196 -21.92 2.11 13.67
CA GLU A 196 -22.93 1.89 12.62
C GLU A 196 -22.34 1.29 11.34
N THR A 197 -21.08 1.58 11.03
CA THR A 197 -20.42 1.06 9.82
C THR A 197 -20.07 -0.41 9.98
N LEU A 198 -19.49 -0.81 11.13
CA LEU A 198 -19.23 -2.23 11.40
C LEU A 198 -20.53 -3.02 11.55
N ALA A 199 -21.52 -2.50 12.28
CA ALA A 199 -22.82 -3.15 12.41
C ALA A 199 -23.49 -3.39 11.05
N ARG A 200 -23.40 -2.42 10.13
CA ARG A 200 -23.90 -2.58 8.76
C ARG A 200 -23.11 -3.62 7.97
N TYR A 201 -21.80 -3.73 8.18
CA TYR A 201 -21.01 -4.78 7.54
C TYR A 201 -21.43 -6.18 8.03
N GLU A 202 -21.52 -6.36 9.34
CA GLU A 202 -21.96 -7.62 9.94
C GLU A 202 -23.38 -8.00 9.47
N ALA A 203 -24.30 -7.03 9.43
CA ALA A 203 -25.66 -7.23 8.94
C ALA A 203 -25.71 -7.69 7.47
N ASN A 204 -24.74 -7.28 6.65
CA ASN A 204 -24.61 -7.69 5.25
C ASN A 204 -23.82 -9.00 5.07
N GLY A 205 -23.57 -9.74 6.15
CA GLY A 205 -22.87 -11.02 6.13
C GLY A 205 -21.35 -10.90 6.06
N PHE A 206 -20.80 -9.69 6.12
CA PHE A 206 -19.37 -9.48 6.21
C PHE A 206 -18.90 -9.68 7.65
N THR A 207 -18.47 -10.90 7.94
CA THR A 207 -17.97 -11.32 9.26
C THR A 207 -16.46 -11.52 9.30
N ASP A 208 -15.79 -11.41 8.14
CA ASP A 208 -14.34 -11.51 7.99
C ASP A 208 -13.67 -10.14 8.25
N HIS A 209 -13.95 -9.53 9.39
CA HIS A 209 -13.20 -8.38 9.88
C HIS A 209 -12.58 -8.68 11.23
N ASP A 210 -11.45 -8.02 11.50
CA ASP A 210 -10.86 -8.09 12.82
C ASP A 210 -11.85 -7.44 13.81
N ARG A 211 -12.13 -8.11 14.93
CA ARG A 211 -12.99 -7.53 15.97
C ARG A 211 -12.18 -6.52 16.77
N PRO A 212 -12.76 -5.36 17.13
CA PRO A 212 -12.12 -4.47 18.07
C PRO A 212 -11.82 -5.19 19.39
N VAL A 213 -10.61 -5.00 19.91
CA VAL A 213 -10.18 -5.55 21.20
C VAL A 213 -10.41 -4.55 22.34
N ARG A 214 -10.67 -3.29 22.00
CA ARG A 214 -11.01 -2.20 22.92
C ARG A 214 -12.45 -1.74 22.74
N VAL A 215 -12.99 -1.13 23.79
CA VAL A 215 -14.35 -0.56 23.77
C VAL A 215 -14.43 0.64 22.81
N ALA A 216 -15.61 0.85 22.23
CA ALA A 216 -15.86 1.99 21.37
C ALA A 216 -15.66 3.31 22.13
N ARG A 217 -15.19 4.32 21.42
CA ARG A 217 -14.89 5.67 21.90
C ARG A 217 -15.67 6.69 21.10
N THR A 218 -16.07 7.79 21.72
CA THR A 218 -16.69 8.92 21.02
C THR A 218 -15.62 9.89 20.58
N ASN A 219 -15.59 10.20 19.28
CA ASN A 219 -14.64 11.17 18.71
C ASN A 219 -15.13 12.62 18.90
N GLU A 220 -14.31 13.59 18.49
CA GLU A 220 -14.61 15.03 18.64
C GLU A 220 -15.87 15.48 17.87
N GLU A 221 -16.27 14.72 16.85
CA GLU A 221 -17.49 14.95 16.07
C GLU A 221 -18.75 14.32 16.71
N GLY A 222 -18.61 13.69 17.89
CA GLY A 222 -19.71 13.02 18.58
C GLY A 222 -20.07 11.65 18.02
N LYS A 223 -19.26 11.06 17.14
CA LYS A 223 -19.48 9.71 16.60
C LYS A 223 -18.81 8.67 17.48
N THR A 224 -19.54 7.58 17.78
CA THR A 224 -19.03 6.43 18.53
C THR A 224 -18.47 5.36 17.58
N GLY A 225 -17.28 4.85 17.90
CA GLY A 225 -16.57 3.89 17.05
C GLY A 225 -15.16 3.58 17.55
N TRP A 226 -14.29 3.10 16.66
CA TRP A 226 -12.95 2.62 16.99
C TRP A 226 -11.90 3.29 16.11
N VAL A 227 -10.73 3.56 16.69
CA VAL A 227 -9.57 4.04 15.94
C VAL A 227 -8.75 2.84 15.47
N GLU A 228 -8.39 2.82 14.20
CA GLU A 228 -7.61 1.75 13.58
C GLU A 228 -6.28 2.29 13.03
N CYS A 229 -5.19 1.55 13.29
CA CYS A 229 -3.90 1.82 12.65
C CYS A 229 -3.98 1.52 11.15
N GLN A 230 -3.00 2.01 10.38
CA GLN A 230 -2.93 1.79 8.94
C GLN A 230 -3.10 0.33 8.53
N VAL A 231 -2.48 -0.60 9.28
CA VAL A 231 -2.52 -2.03 8.94
C VAL A 231 -3.93 -2.62 9.12
N CYS A 232 -4.62 -2.30 10.22
CA CYS A 232 -5.99 -2.74 10.44
C CYS A 232 -6.95 -2.09 9.44
N LEU A 233 -6.78 -0.78 9.19
CA LEU A 233 -7.51 -0.02 8.19
C LEU A 233 -7.38 -0.66 6.79
N ALA A 234 -6.16 -0.96 6.35
CA ALA A 234 -5.90 -1.58 5.05
C ALA A 234 -6.63 -2.92 4.92
N ARG A 235 -6.54 -3.80 5.92
CA ARG A 235 -7.24 -5.09 5.90
C ARG A 235 -8.75 -4.93 5.86
N ASN A 236 -9.31 -4.10 6.74
CA ASN A 236 -10.75 -3.88 6.82
C ASN A 236 -11.31 -3.29 5.52
N LEU A 237 -10.62 -2.32 4.92
CA LEU A 237 -11.00 -1.75 3.62
C LEU A 237 -10.93 -2.80 2.50
N ASN A 238 -9.85 -3.56 2.43
CA ASN A 238 -9.67 -4.55 1.37
C ASN A 238 -10.70 -5.68 1.45
N ARG A 239 -10.93 -6.21 2.65
CA ARG A 239 -11.92 -7.26 2.86
C ARG A 239 -13.35 -6.74 2.59
N GLY A 240 -13.65 -5.50 2.96
CA GLY A 240 -14.92 -4.84 2.60
C GLY A 240 -15.11 -4.70 1.08
N GLN A 241 -14.07 -4.27 0.36
CA GLN A 241 -14.12 -4.16 -1.11
C GLN A 241 -14.27 -5.52 -1.81
N ARG A 242 -13.65 -6.59 -1.29
CA ARG A 242 -13.79 -7.96 -1.81
C ARG A 242 -15.21 -8.52 -1.70
N ALA A 243 -15.97 -8.08 -0.71
CA ALA A 243 -17.37 -8.47 -0.54
C ALA A 243 -18.33 -7.77 -1.53
N ASP A 244 -17.82 -7.06 -2.54
CA ASP A 244 -18.56 -6.17 -3.46
C ASP A 244 -19.47 -5.19 -2.68
N TYR A 245 -18.99 -4.73 -1.53
CA TYR A 245 -19.75 -3.82 -0.69
C TYR A 245 -19.84 -2.44 -1.38
N ARG A 246 -21.05 -2.11 -1.84
CA ARG A 246 -21.43 -0.78 -2.29
C ARG A 246 -22.22 -0.13 -1.16
N PRO A 247 -21.66 0.86 -0.42
CA PRO A 247 -22.47 1.63 0.51
C PRO A 247 -23.55 2.35 -0.31
N GLU A 248 -24.78 1.84 -0.22
CA GLU A 248 -26.03 2.34 -0.82
C GLU A 248 -25.89 3.46 -1.88
N GLY A 249 -26.02 3.08 -3.16
CA GLY A 249 -26.61 3.95 -4.17
C GLY A 249 -25.73 5.04 -4.81
N ARG A 250 -24.40 4.98 -4.77
CA ARG A 250 -23.56 5.71 -5.74
C ARG A 250 -22.80 4.75 -6.63
N ASP A 251 -23.08 4.83 -7.93
CA ASP A 251 -22.17 4.32 -8.95
C ASP A 251 -20.89 5.18 -8.88
N TRP A 252 -19.72 4.55 -8.68
CA TRP A 252 -18.44 5.27 -8.65
C TRP A 252 -18.13 5.95 -10.00
N ARG A 253 -18.88 5.61 -11.05
CA ARG A 253 -18.80 6.18 -12.41
C ARG A 253 -19.61 7.45 -12.61
N ASP A 254 -20.59 7.74 -11.74
CA ASP A 254 -21.46 8.90 -11.88
C ASP A 254 -21.06 10.02 -10.92
N SER A 255 -20.11 10.84 -11.37
CA SER A 255 -20.16 12.26 -11.06
C SER A 255 -19.80 13.05 -12.32
N PRO A 256 -20.73 13.89 -12.83
CA PRO A 256 -20.45 14.77 -13.96
C PRO A 256 -19.36 15.77 -13.57
N GLY A 257 -18.52 16.10 -14.54
CA GLY A 257 -17.37 16.98 -14.34
C GLY A 257 -17.73 18.37 -13.82
N THR A 258 -16.76 18.89 -13.04
CA THR A 258 -16.31 20.31 -12.95
C THR A 258 -17.32 21.36 -12.47
N PRO A 259 -16.87 22.52 -11.93
CA PRO A 259 -15.54 23.14 -11.95
C PRO A 259 -14.65 22.81 -10.73
#